data_AF-A0A9D7C298-F1
#
_entry.id   AF-A0A9D7C298-F1
#
_cell.length_a   1.000
_cell.length_b   1.000
_cell.length_c   1.000
_cell.angle_alpha   90.00
_cell.angle_beta   90.00
_cell.angle_gamma   90.00
#
_symmetry.space_group_name_H-M   'P 1'
#
loop_
_entity.id
_entity.type
_entity.pdbx_description
1 polymer ?
#
loop_
_entity_poly.entity_id
_entity_poly.type
_entity_poly.pdbx_seq_one_letter_code
_entity_poly.pdbx_strand_id
1 'polypeptide(L)' 'MENKKSIALFENKEVMRHYDEATETLLFSVVDIVAGCIPNCRKEPV' A
#
# COMPACT_ATOMS: atom_id res chain seq x y z
N MET A 1 -20.61 0.32 4.63
CA MET A 1 -19.67 1.03 3.76
C MET A 1 -18.62 0.03 3.34
N GLU A 2 -18.72 -0.51 2.12
CA GLU A 2 -17.77 -1.51 1.62
C GLU A 2 -16.42 -0.84 1.39
N ASN A 3 -15.44 -1.21 2.22
CA ASN A 3 -14.09 -0.72 2.13
C ASN A 3 -13.45 -1.39 0.89
N LYS A 4 -13.56 -0.77 -0.29
CA LYS A 4 -12.93 -1.26 -1.53
C LYS A 4 -11.42 -1.16 -1.38
N LYS A 5 -10.81 -2.23 -0.87
CA LYS A 5 -9.36 -2.39 -0.78
C LYS A 5 -8.83 -2.64 -2.19
N SER A 6 -7.92 -1.80 -2.64
CA SER A 6 -7.27 -1.90 -3.95
C SER A 6 -5.76 -1.96 -3.75
N ILE A 7 -5.08 -2.67 -4.64
CA ILE A 7 -3.61 -2.76 -4.64
C ILE A 7 -3.09 -1.75 -5.67
N ALA A 8 -2.06 -0.99 -5.31
CA ALA A 8 -1.33 -0.10 -6.21
C ALA A 8 0.16 -0.46 -6.21
N LEU A 9 0.87 -0.17 -7.31
CA LEU A 9 2.31 -0.36 -7.41
C LEU A 9 3.02 0.94 -7.03
N PHE A 10 3.90 0.88 -6.04
CA PHE A 10 4.78 1.95 -5.60
C PHE A 10 6.21 1.43 -5.59
N GLU A 11 7.13 2.02 -6.36
CA GLU A 11 8.53 1.55 -6.45
C GLU A 11 8.65 0.03 -6.79
N ASN A 12 7.80 -0.46 -7.71
CA ASN A 12 7.66 -1.90 -8.06
C ASN A 12 7.23 -2.82 -6.89
N LYS A 13 6.75 -2.26 -5.77
CA LYS A 13 6.20 -3.00 -4.63
C LYS A 13 4.70 -2.75 -4.52
N GLU A 14 3.97 -3.81 -4.16
CA GLU A 14 2.53 -3.73 -3.95
C GLU A 14 2.24 -3.01 -2.63
N VAL A 15 1.42 -1.96 -2.67
CA VAL A 15 0.98 -1.17 -1.52
C VAL A 15 -0.53 -1.20 -1.43
N MET A 16 -1.05 -1.47 -0.24
CA MET A 16 -2.50 -1.41 0.00
C MET A 16 -2.97 0.03 0.02
N ARG A 17 -4.04 0.31 -0.72
CA ARG A 17 -4.74 1.58 -0.71
C ARG A 17 -6.24 1.42 -0.42
N HIS A 18 -6.78 2.42 0.23
CA HIS A 18 -8.21 2.58 0.43
C HIS A 18 -8.67 3.87 -0.23
N TYR A 19 -9.74 3.78 -1.02
CA TYR A 19 -10.40 4.95 -1.58
C TYR A 19 -11.49 5.42 -0.61
N ASP A 20 -11.38 6.67 -0.15
CA ASP A 20 -12.40 7.34 0.64
C ASP A 20 -13.31 8.15 -0.30
N GLU A 21 -14.55 7.68 -0.47
CA GLU A 21 -15.51 8.30 -1.40
C GLU A 21 -16.02 9.67 -0.90
N ALA A 22 -15.99 9.93 0.40
CA ALA A 22 -16.53 11.17 0.97
C ALA A 22 -15.61 12.38 0.76
N THR A 23 -14.31 12.12 0.70
CA THR A 23 -13.28 13.16 0.53
C THR A 23 -12.59 13.09 -0.83
N GLU A 24 -12.96 12.12 -1.68
CA GLU A 24 -12.32 11.81 -2.96
C GLU A 24 -10.80 11.59 -2.82
N THR A 25 -10.37 11.00 -1.69
CA THR A 25 -8.95 10.83 -1.38
C THR A 25 -8.51 9.36 -1.46
N LEU A 26 -7.23 9.19 -1.82
CA LEU A 26 -6.54 7.91 -1.81
C LEU A 26 -5.65 7.83 -0.56
N LEU A 27 -6.01 6.92 0.34
CA LEU A 27 -5.28 6.67 1.57
C LEU A 27 -4.34 5.47 1.38
N PHE A 28 -3.10 5.63 1.82
CA PHE A 28 -2.07 4.59 1.74
C PHE A 28 -1.67 4.11 3.13
N SER A 29 -1.35 2.82 3.24
CA SER A 29 -0.73 2.27 4.44
C SER A 29 0.70 2.79 4.57
N VAL A 30 0.97 3.53 5.66
CA VAL A 30 2.33 4.03 5.97
C VAL A 30 3.32 2.87 6.13
N VAL A 31 2.88 1.75 6.71
CA VAL A 31 3.73 0.55 6.90
C VAL A 31 4.17 -0.02 5.55
N ASP A 32 3.25 -0.11 4.59
CA ASP A 32 3.56 -0.63 3.25
C ASP A 32 4.48 0.32 2.47
N ILE A 33 4.29 1.64 2.60
CA ILE A 33 5.19 2.64 1.99
C ILE A 33 6.60 2.52 2.59
N VAL A 34 6.72 2.42 3.92
CA VAL A 34 8.02 2.31 4.59
C VAL A 34 8.71 0.98 4.23
N ALA A 35 7.98 -0.14 4.20
CA ALA A 35 8.50 -1.41 3.70
C ALA A 35 8.89 -1.33 2.20
N GLY A 36 8.18 -0.48 1.45
CA GLY A 36 8.48 -0.02 0.10
C GLY A 36 9.86 0.62 -0.02
N CYS A 37 10.15 1.56 0.87
CA CYS A 37 11.38 2.36 0.83
C CYS A 37 12.62 1.65 1.40
N ILE A 38 12.45 0.60 2.20
CA ILE A 38 13.58 -0.13 2.76
C ILE A 38 14.02 -1.22 1.77
N PRO A 39 15.26 -1.19 1.25
CA PRO A 39 15.73 -2.12 0.21
C PRO A 39 15.86 -3.59 0.68
N ASN A 40 15.58 -3.93 1.94
CA ASN A 40 15.85 -5.26 2.51
C ASN A 40 14.74 -5.84 3.43
N CYS A 41 13.50 -5.35 3.37
CA CYS A 41 12.44 -5.87 4.26
C CYS A 41 11.68 -7.11 3.74
N ARG A 42 11.87 -7.54 2.48
CA ARG A 42 11.46 -8.89 2.07
C ARG A 42 12.57 -9.84 2.51
N LYS A 43 12.30 -10.62 3.56
CA LYS A 43 13.00 -11.90 3.73
C LYS A 43 12.78 -12.67 2.44
N GLU A 44 13.86 -13.06 1.77
CA GLU A 44 13.80 -14.12 0.77
C GLU A 44 13.01 -15.29 1.38
N PRO A 45 12.01 -15.84 0.67
CA PRO A 45 11.48 -17.13 1.08
C PRO A 45 12.59 -18.16 0.88
N VAL A 46 13.13 -18.67 1.99
CA VAL A 46 13.95 -19.88 2.03
C VAL A 46 13.06 -21.08 1.73
#